data_AF-A0A3D0CVE6-F1
#
_entry.id   AF-A0A3D0CVE6-F1
#
_cell.length_a   1.000
_cell.length_b   1.000
_cell.length_c   1.000
_cell.angle_alpha   90.00
_cell.angle_beta   90.00
_cell.angle_gamma   90.00
#
_symmetry.space_group_name_H-M   'P 1'
#
loop_
_entity.id
_entity.type
_entity.pdbx_description
1 polymer ?
#
loop_
_entity_poly.entity_id
_entity_poly.type
_entity_poly.pdbx_seq_one_letter_code
_entity_poly.pdbx_strand_id
1 'polypeptide(L)'
;MKGLLPRRLLFWAPWIALAILGAVSLGDLVREPLGEARAGLPLVGIVINFIIRFIPIGLLFFALGLVIEVVEQEYRAGAMDRRMRRLLFWTPRIVALSFAAFVSLFALDVFAMGYGFLEALLALLIHLVPVGIVLAGIAIAWRWEWIGSVVFIGWAVWYVAIARGFPFSVYLALAGLPFVLGLLFLLNWRYRAELRSGS
;
A
#
# COMPACT_ATOMS: atom_id res chain seq x y z
N MET A 1 19.39 -34.96 -11.33
CA MET A 1 17.91 -35.00 -11.33
C MET A 1 17.41 -33.80 -10.53
N LYS A 2 16.89 -32.75 -11.18
CA LYS A 2 16.37 -31.57 -10.47
C LYS A 2 14.96 -31.88 -9.98
N GLY A 3 14.81 -32.04 -8.66
CA GLY A 3 13.51 -32.16 -8.00
C GLY A 3 12.74 -30.86 -8.15
N LEU A 4 11.96 -30.73 -9.22
CA LEU A 4 10.99 -29.67 -9.37
C LEU A 4 9.90 -29.92 -8.33
N LEU A 5 9.69 -28.97 -7.42
CA LEU A 5 8.56 -28.99 -6.49
C LEU A 5 7.26 -29.28 -7.27
N PRO A 6 6.35 -30.10 -6.73
CA PRO A 6 5.07 -30.35 -7.37
C PRO A 6 4.39 -29.03 -7.74
N ARG A 7 3.84 -28.91 -8.96
CA ARG A 7 3.11 -27.70 -9.41
C ARG A 7 2.07 -27.19 -8.40
N ARG A 8 1.50 -28.09 -7.60
CA ARG A 8 0.60 -27.78 -6.49
C ARG A 8 1.27 -26.98 -5.36
N LEU A 9 2.51 -27.30 -5.00
CA LEU A 9 3.26 -26.59 -3.95
C LEU A 9 3.65 -25.17 -4.41
N LEU A 10 4.06 -25.02 -5.67
CA LEU A 10 4.35 -23.70 -6.26
C LEU A 10 3.12 -22.78 -6.28
N PHE A 11 1.93 -23.35 -6.42
CA PHE A 11 0.67 -22.61 -6.37
C PHE A 11 0.36 -22.07 -4.96
N TRP A 12 0.53 -22.87 -3.92
CA TRP A 12 0.22 -22.42 -2.55
C TRP A 12 1.31 -21.55 -1.94
N ALA A 13 2.55 -21.60 -2.46
CA ALA A 13 3.68 -20.84 -1.95
C ALA A 13 3.42 -19.34 -1.75
N PRO A 14 2.89 -18.56 -2.73
CA PRO A 14 2.60 -17.15 -2.54
C PRO A 14 1.53 -16.89 -1.46
N TRP A 15 0.48 -17.71 -1.40
CA TRP A 15 -0.57 -17.61 -0.38
C TRP A 15 -0.08 -17.96 1.02
N ILE A 16 0.77 -18.98 1.14
CA ILE A 16 1.42 -19.35 2.40
C ILE A 16 2.35 -18.23 2.86
N ALA A 17 3.15 -17.66 1.96
CA ALA A 17 4.02 -16.52 2.27
C ALA A 17 3.19 -15.31 2.73
N LEU A 18 2.08 -15.01 2.05
CA LEU A 18 1.15 -13.94 2.43
C LEU A 18 0.53 -14.21 3.81
N ALA A 19 0.12 -15.45 4.09
CA ALA A 19 -0.44 -15.84 5.38
C ALA A 19 0.57 -15.73 6.52
N ILE A 20 1.83 -16.14 6.29
CA ILE A 20 2.92 -15.99 7.26
C ILE A 20 3.19 -14.51 7.52
N LEU A 21 3.33 -13.71 6.46
CA LEU A 21 3.54 -12.26 6.59
C LEU A 21 2.37 -11.61 7.35
N GLY A 22 1.13 -12.05 7.07
CA GLY A 22 -0.09 -11.62 7.75
C GLY A 22 -0.09 -11.96 9.24
N ALA A 23 0.28 -13.19 9.59
CA ALA A 23 0.39 -13.63 10.98
C ALA A 23 1.46 -12.85 11.75
N VAL A 24 2.63 -12.59 11.14
CA VAL A 24 3.68 -11.75 11.72
C VAL A 24 3.18 -10.33 11.95
N SER A 25 2.49 -9.76 10.97
CA SER A 25 1.92 -8.40 11.04
C SER A 25 0.82 -8.28 12.11
N LEU A 26 -0.01 -9.32 12.26
CA LEU A 26 -1.00 -9.41 13.34
C LEU A 26 -0.36 -9.48 14.73
N GLY A 27 0.78 -10.15 14.84
CA GLY A 27 1.55 -10.19 16.08
C GLY A 27 2.02 -8.81 16.54
N ASP A 28 2.44 -7.94 15.62
CA ASP A 28 2.77 -6.54 15.93
C ASP A 28 1.52 -5.73 16.30
N LEU A 29 0.41 -5.92 15.58
CA LEU A 29 -0.87 -5.25 15.85
C LEU A 29 -1.45 -5.56 17.23
N VAL A 30 -1.12 -6.70 17.83
CA VAL A 30 -1.55 -7.05 19.20
C VAL A 30 -0.53 -6.62 20.25
N ARG A 31 0.78 -6.80 19.99
CA ARG A 31 1.83 -6.50 20.97
C ARG A 31 1.95 -5.01 21.28
N GLU A 32 1.76 -4.16 20.27
CA GLU A 32 1.93 -2.72 20.38
C GLU A 32 0.85 -2.07 21.28
N PRO A 33 -0.46 -2.28 21.07
CA PRO A 33 -1.49 -1.76 21.97
C PRO A 33 -1.31 -2.21 23.43
N LEU A 34 -0.86 -3.45 23.65
CA LEU A 34 -0.56 -3.95 24.99
C LEU A 34 0.64 -3.24 25.61
N GLY A 35 1.68 -2.96 24.82
CA GLY A 35 2.83 -2.17 25.24
C GLY A 35 2.45 -0.73 25.58
N GLU A 36 1.63 -0.11 24.74
CA GLU A 36 1.12 1.25 24.94
C GLU A 36 0.22 1.35 26.19
N ALA A 37 -0.65 0.37 26.42
CA ALA A 37 -1.46 0.29 27.64
C ALA A 37 -0.59 0.15 28.90
N ARG A 38 0.47 -0.68 28.84
CA ARG A 38 1.45 -0.82 29.93
C ARG A 38 2.25 0.45 30.17
N ALA A 39 2.52 1.23 29.12
CA ALA A 39 3.16 2.53 29.19
C ALA A 39 2.22 3.66 29.67
N GLY A 40 0.95 3.34 29.94
CA GLY A 40 -0.02 4.29 30.48
C GLY A 40 -0.64 5.22 29.43
N LEU A 41 -0.57 4.89 28.13
CA LEU A 41 -1.23 5.69 27.11
C LEU A 41 -2.76 5.65 27.31
N PRO A 42 -3.46 6.78 27.05
CA PRO A 42 -4.92 6.79 27.08
C PRO A 42 -5.48 5.90 25.97
N LEU A 43 -6.65 5.28 26.23
CA LEU A 43 -7.31 4.38 25.27
C LEU A 43 -7.46 5.00 23.87
N VAL A 44 -7.79 6.28 23.81
CA VAL A 44 -7.93 7.01 22.53
C VAL A 44 -6.62 7.00 21.73
N GLY A 45 -5.48 7.22 22.38
CA GLY A 45 -4.17 7.17 21.72
C GLY A 45 -3.84 5.77 21.19
N ILE A 46 -4.17 4.75 21.98
CA ILE A 46 -3.97 3.34 21.60
C ILE A 46 -4.81 2.99 20.37
N VAL A 47 -6.08 3.39 20.36
CA VAL A 47 -7.00 3.14 19.23
C VAL A 47 -6.51 3.87 17.98
N ILE A 48 -6.06 5.13 18.10
CA ILE A 48 -5.53 5.89 16.97
C ILE A 48 -4.29 5.21 16.39
N ASN A 49 -3.31 4.84 17.23
CA ASN A 49 -2.10 4.17 16.80
C ASN A 49 -2.39 2.82 16.13
N PHE A 50 -3.33 2.06 16.68
CA PHE A 50 -3.80 0.81 16.09
C PHE A 50 -4.38 1.04 14.70
N ILE A 51 -5.28 2.02 14.54
CA ILE A 51 -5.91 2.34 13.25
C ILE A 51 -4.86 2.78 12.22
N ILE A 52 -3.95 3.66 12.60
CA ILE A 52 -2.87 4.18 11.74
C ILE A 52 -1.99 3.03 11.22
N ARG A 53 -1.76 1.98 12.01
CA ARG A 53 -0.99 0.81 11.60
C ARG A 53 -1.84 -0.20 10.80
N PHE A 54 -3.07 -0.44 11.22
CA PHE A 54 -3.95 -1.46 10.65
C PHE A 54 -4.39 -1.14 9.21
N ILE A 55 -4.82 0.10 8.95
CA ILE A 55 -5.34 0.51 7.64
C ILE A 55 -4.34 0.24 6.50
N PRO A 56 -3.11 0.80 6.52
CA PRO A 56 -2.18 0.62 5.40
C PRO A 56 -1.71 -0.83 5.25
N ILE A 57 -1.58 -1.57 6.35
CA ILE A 57 -1.22 -2.98 6.33
C ILE A 57 -2.36 -3.81 5.70
N GLY A 58 -3.62 -3.57 6.08
CA GLY A 58 -4.77 -4.24 5.48
C GLY A 58 -4.88 -3.98 3.98
N LEU A 59 -4.67 -2.72 3.56
CA LEU A 59 -4.61 -2.35 2.14
C LEU A 59 -3.47 -3.05 1.40
N LEU A 60 -2.29 -3.18 2.02
CA LEU A 60 -1.14 -3.89 1.47
C LEU A 60 -1.48 -5.37 1.22
N PHE A 61 -2.03 -6.06 2.21
CA PHE A 61 -2.38 -7.48 2.06
C PHE A 61 -3.46 -7.71 1.01
N PHE A 62 -4.48 -6.83 0.97
CA PHE A 62 -5.49 -6.88 -0.08
C PHE A 62 -4.88 -6.68 -1.47
N ALA A 63 -4.01 -5.68 -1.63
CA ALA A 63 -3.33 -5.40 -2.89
C ALA A 63 -2.39 -6.53 -3.33
N LEU A 64 -1.64 -7.12 -2.39
CA LEU A 64 -0.78 -8.29 -2.64
C LEU A 64 -1.59 -9.50 -3.07
N GLY A 65 -2.69 -9.80 -2.37
CA GLY A 65 -3.61 -10.87 -2.74
C GLY A 65 -4.16 -10.69 -4.16
N LEU A 66 -4.48 -9.45 -4.54
CA LEU A 66 -4.92 -9.14 -5.91
C LEU A 66 -3.80 -9.37 -6.94
N VAL A 67 -2.56 -8.98 -6.65
CA VAL A 67 -1.41 -9.26 -7.53
C VAL A 67 -1.24 -10.77 -7.73
N ILE A 68 -1.29 -11.55 -6.65
CA ILE A 68 -1.16 -13.01 -6.68
C ILE A 68 -2.29 -13.61 -7.53
N GLU A 69 -3.53 -13.23 -7.25
CA GLU A 69 -4.71 -13.76 -7.97
C GLU A 69 -4.65 -13.44 -9.47
N VAL A 70 -4.24 -12.22 -9.86
CA VAL A 70 -4.07 -11.86 -11.29
C VAL A 70 -3.05 -12.76 -11.97
N VAL A 71 -1.89 -12.97 -11.34
CA VAL A 71 -0.82 -13.82 -11.89
C VAL A 71 -1.26 -15.29 -11.96
N GLU A 72 -1.99 -15.77 -10.96
CA GLU A 72 -2.50 -17.13 -10.92
C GLU A 72 -3.57 -17.39 -11.98
N GLN A 73 -4.50 -16.44 -12.20
CA GLN A 73 -5.50 -16.56 -13.26
C GLN A 73 -4.84 -16.61 -14.65
N GLU A 74 -3.87 -15.74 -14.91
CA GLU A 74 -3.11 -15.75 -16.16
C GLU A 74 -2.39 -17.09 -16.37
N TYR A 75 -1.72 -17.61 -15.35
CA TYR A 75 -1.01 -18.88 -15.44
C TYR A 75 -1.94 -20.09 -15.64
N ARG A 76 -3.16 -20.06 -15.06
CA ARG A 76 -4.11 -21.18 -15.10
C ARG A 76 -4.98 -21.20 -16.34
N ALA A 77 -5.59 -20.06 -16.66
CA ALA A 77 -6.63 -19.95 -17.67
C ALA A 77 -6.14 -19.24 -18.94
N GLY A 78 -4.99 -18.57 -18.89
CA GLY A 78 -4.49 -17.73 -19.99
C GLY A 78 -5.34 -16.49 -20.28
N ALA A 79 -6.32 -16.20 -19.41
CA ALA A 79 -7.19 -15.03 -19.50
C ALA A 79 -7.85 -14.74 -18.14
N MET A 80 -7.99 -13.45 -17.83
CA MET A 80 -8.68 -12.98 -16.62
C MET A 80 -10.20 -12.97 -16.81
N ASP A 81 -10.94 -13.35 -15.77
CA ASP A 81 -12.41 -13.20 -15.77
C ASP A 81 -12.85 -11.72 -15.73
N ARG A 82 -14.14 -11.46 -15.98
CA ARG A 82 -14.67 -10.08 -16.03
C ARG A 82 -14.55 -9.34 -14.68
N ARG A 83 -14.69 -10.05 -13.56
CA ARG A 83 -14.58 -9.47 -12.22
C ARG A 83 -13.14 -9.06 -11.95
N MET A 84 -12.19 -9.93 -12.25
CA MET A 84 -10.76 -9.69 -12.06
C MET A 84 -10.28 -8.50 -12.88
N ARG A 85 -10.71 -8.40 -14.14
CA ARG A 85 -10.42 -7.21 -14.97
C ARG A 85 -10.91 -5.92 -14.30
N ARG A 86 -12.14 -5.92 -13.76
CA ARG A 86 -12.69 -4.75 -13.07
C ARG A 86 -11.91 -4.42 -11.79
N LEU A 87 -11.51 -5.43 -11.01
CA LEU A 87 -10.72 -5.25 -9.81
C LEU A 87 -9.33 -4.70 -10.14
N LEU A 88 -8.61 -5.29 -11.10
CA LEU A 88 -7.29 -4.80 -11.53
C LEU A 88 -7.37 -3.37 -12.09
N PHE A 89 -8.49 -3.00 -12.72
CA PHE A 89 -8.72 -1.64 -13.16
C PHE A 89 -8.92 -0.65 -11.99
N TRP A 90 -9.86 -0.89 -11.09
CA TRP A 90 -10.24 0.10 -10.07
C TRP A 90 -9.37 0.09 -8.81
N THR A 91 -8.91 -1.09 -8.37
CA THR A 91 -8.16 -1.24 -7.11
C THR A 91 -6.92 -0.32 -7.02
N PRO A 92 -6.00 -0.27 -8.01
CA PRO A 92 -4.82 0.58 -7.88
C PRO A 92 -5.18 2.06 -7.67
N ARG A 93 -6.29 2.55 -8.23
CA ARG A 93 -6.74 3.95 -8.11
C ARG A 93 -7.34 4.22 -6.73
N ILE A 94 -8.24 3.36 -6.28
CA ILE A 94 -8.89 3.50 -4.97
C ILE A 94 -7.85 3.40 -3.86
N VAL A 95 -7.00 2.37 -3.90
CA VAL A 95 -5.97 2.15 -2.87
C VAL A 95 -4.91 3.27 -2.89
N ALA A 96 -4.56 3.80 -4.06
CA ALA A 96 -3.66 4.95 -4.17
C ALA A 96 -4.27 6.24 -3.59
N LEU A 97 -5.55 6.50 -3.82
CA LEU A 97 -6.25 7.64 -3.19
C LEU A 97 -6.35 7.46 -1.68
N SER A 98 -6.67 6.26 -1.20
CA SER A 98 -6.64 5.93 0.23
C SER A 98 -5.25 6.12 0.84
N PHE A 99 -4.19 5.74 0.13
CA PHE A 99 -2.82 5.97 0.56
C PHE A 99 -2.47 7.46 0.63
N ALA A 100 -2.83 8.26 -0.38
CA ALA A 100 -2.63 9.70 -0.36
C ALA A 100 -3.37 10.37 0.82
N ALA A 101 -4.63 9.97 1.07
CA ALA A 101 -5.41 10.43 2.22
C ALA A 101 -4.75 10.03 3.55
N PHE A 102 -4.28 8.79 3.67
CA PHE A 102 -3.53 8.33 4.85
C PHE A 102 -2.27 9.15 5.09
N VAL A 103 -1.44 9.39 4.06
CA VAL A 103 -0.22 10.18 4.19
C VAL A 103 -0.53 11.63 4.58
N SER A 104 -1.66 12.20 4.13
CA SER A 104 -2.05 13.56 4.50
C SER A 104 -2.37 13.73 5.99
N LEU A 105 -2.74 12.66 6.70
CA LEU A 105 -2.98 12.71 8.15
C LEU A 105 -1.71 13.09 8.93
N PHE A 106 -0.53 12.70 8.44
CA PHE A 106 0.73 13.04 9.10
C PHE A 106 1.02 14.54 9.02
N ALA A 107 0.56 15.24 7.97
CA ALA A 107 0.77 16.68 7.85
C ALA A 107 0.00 17.51 8.89
N LEU A 108 -0.95 16.91 9.63
CA LEU A 108 -1.68 17.57 10.70
C LEU A 108 -0.85 17.76 11.98
N ASP A 109 0.33 17.12 12.07
CA ASP A 109 1.25 17.27 13.20
C ASP A 109 1.74 18.73 13.38
N VAL A 110 1.74 19.53 12.32
CA VAL A 110 2.11 20.95 12.36
C VAL A 110 1.26 21.77 13.32
N PHE A 111 0.01 21.37 13.58
CA PHE A 111 -0.87 22.05 14.53
C PHE A 111 -0.48 21.82 15.99
N ALA A 112 0.31 20.77 16.27
CA ALA A 112 0.84 20.50 17.59
C ALA A 112 2.15 21.26 17.89
N MET A 113 2.74 21.96 16.90
CA MET A 113 4.03 22.65 17.05
C MET A 113 3.94 24.05 17.68
N GLY A 114 2.74 24.53 18.03
CA GLY A 114 2.56 25.82 18.72
C GLY A 114 2.72 27.06 17.84
N TYR A 115 2.68 26.92 16.51
CA TYR A 115 2.72 28.04 15.56
C TYR A 115 1.49 28.95 15.66
N GLY A 116 1.65 30.21 15.22
CA GLY A 116 0.50 31.08 14.94
C GLY A 116 -0.38 30.51 13.81
N PHE A 117 -1.64 30.93 13.70
CA PHE A 117 -2.59 30.35 12.73
C PHE A 117 -2.07 30.37 11.27
N LEU A 118 -1.52 31.51 10.82
CA LEU A 118 -1.01 31.65 9.45
C LEU A 118 0.26 30.83 9.22
N GLU A 119 1.14 30.77 10.23
CA GLU A 119 2.36 29.95 10.20
C GLU A 119 2.02 28.45 10.13
N ALA A 120 1.06 28.00 10.94
CA ALA A 120 0.57 26.62 10.91
C ALA A 120 -0.06 26.27 9.55
N LEU A 121 -0.82 27.20 8.94
CA LEU A 121 -1.41 27.01 7.62
C LEU A 121 -0.33 26.87 6.53
N LEU A 122 0.69 27.73 6.54
CA LEU A 122 1.81 27.64 5.60
C LEU A 122 2.60 26.35 5.81
N ALA A 123 2.88 25.98 7.07
CA ALA A 123 3.55 24.72 7.40
C ALA A 123 2.74 23.52 6.89
N LEU A 124 1.42 23.50 7.08
CA LEU A 124 0.54 22.45 6.57
C LEU A 124 0.65 22.31 5.04
N LEU A 125 0.59 23.42 4.31
CA LEU A 125 0.68 23.39 2.84
C LEU A 125 2.02 22.82 2.37
N ILE A 126 3.12 23.14 3.05
CA ILE A 126 4.45 22.57 2.76
C ILE A 126 4.47 21.07 3.07
N HIS A 127 3.91 20.64 4.20
CA HIS A 127 3.85 19.22 4.58
C HIS A 127 2.93 18.39 3.68
N LEU A 128 1.99 19.01 2.97
CA LEU A 128 1.13 18.37 1.97
C LEU A 128 1.78 18.26 0.58
N VAL A 129 2.94 18.87 0.33
CA VAL A 129 3.65 18.76 -0.96
C VAL A 129 3.89 17.29 -1.38
N PRO A 130 4.38 16.38 -0.51
CA PRO A 130 4.53 14.97 -0.86
C PRO A 130 3.21 14.31 -1.29
N VAL A 131 2.09 14.65 -0.62
CA VAL A 131 0.76 14.17 -0.99
C VAL A 131 0.32 14.72 -2.34
N GLY A 132 0.59 16.00 -2.60
CA GLY A 132 0.31 16.64 -3.90
C GLY A 132 1.02 15.94 -5.06
N ILE A 133 2.28 15.52 -4.87
CA ILE A 133 3.04 14.74 -5.86
C ILE A 133 2.37 13.39 -6.12
N VAL A 134 1.95 12.68 -5.07
CA VAL A 134 1.23 11.41 -5.21
C VAL A 134 -0.09 11.59 -5.96
N LEU A 135 -0.88 12.61 -5.59
CA LEU A 135 -2.17 12.91 -6.24
C LEU A 135 -2.00 13.29 -7.72
N ALA A 136 -0.99 14.09 -8.05
CA ALA A 136 -0.64 14.40 -9.44
C ALA A 136 -0.25 13.13 -10.20
N GLY A 137 0.57 12.26 -9.59
CA GLY A 137 0.91 10.95 -10.13
C GLY A 137 -0.32 10.09 -10.41
N ILE A 138 -1.29 10.03 -9.49
CA ILE A 138 -2.56 9.30 -9.67
C ILE A 138 -3.37 9.88 -10.82
N ALA A 139 -3.50 11.21 -10.88
CA ALA A 139 -4.27 11.89 -11.93
C ALA A 139 -3.69 11.61 -13.32
N ILE A 140 -2.37 11.68 -13.46
CA ILE A 140 -1.64 11.36 -14.70
C ILE A 140 -1.77 9.85 -15.02
N ALA A 141 -1.63 8.99 -14.01
CA ALA A 141 -1.76 7.54 -14.15
C ALA A 141 -3.15 7.10 -14.60
N TRP A 142 -4.18 7.94 -14.44
CA TRP A 142 -5.53 7.67 -14.93
C TRP A 142 -5.57 7.45 -16.44
N ARG A 143 -4.74 8.18 -17.20
CA ARG A 143 -4.58 8.02 -18.64
C ARG A 143 -3.38 7.15 -19.01
N TRP A 144 -2.31 7.21 -18.22
CA TRP A 144 -1.03 6.55 -18.48
C TRP A 144 -0.58 5.69 -17.28
N GLU A 145 -1.15 4.50 -17.11
CA GLU A 145 -0.91 3.69 -15.89
C GLU A 145 0.58 3.35 -15.64
N TRP A 146 1.43 3.29 -16.66
CA TRP A 146 2.88 3.08 -16.47
C TRP A 146 3.53 4.21 -15.64
N ILE A 147 3.02 5.44 -15.75
CA ILE A 147 3.50 6.57 -14.92
C ILE A 147 3.18 6.31 -13.46
N GLY A 148 1.99 5.77 -13.17
CA GLY A 148 1.62 5.34 -11.82
C GLY A 148 2.62 4.33 -11.26
N SER A 149 3.03 3.36 -12.08
CA SER A 149 4.05 2.37 -11.69
C SER A 149 5.37 3.04 -11.30
N VAL A 150 5.89 3.94 -12.14
CA VAL A 150 7.15 4.65 -11.88
C VAL A 150 7.05 5.52 -10.63
N VAL A 151 5.96 6.27 -10.46
CA VAL A 151 5.76 7.14 -9.29
C VAL A 151 5.73 6.34 -8.00
N PHE A 152 4.94 5.26 -7.94
CA PHE A 152 4.77 4.49 -6.71
C PHE A 152 5.97 3.60 -6.37
N ILE A 153 6.65 3.02 -7.37
CA ILE A 153 7.92 2.31 -7.14
C ILE A 153 9.00 3.31 -6.71
N GLY A 154 9.08 4.46 -7.38
CA GLY A 154 10.01 5.54 -7.04
C GLY A 154 9.80 6.03 -5.60
N TRP A 155 8.55 6.21 -5.17
CA TRP A 155 8.21 6.54 -3.78
C TRP A 155 8.71 5.48 -2.80
N ALA A 156 8.46 4.19 -3.07
CA ALA A 156 8.90 3.11 -2.20
C ALA A 156 10.43 3.07 -2.04
N VAL A 157 11.16 3.21 -3.15
CA VAL A 157 12.62 3.26 -3.15
C VAL A 157 13.14 4.49 -2.41
N TRP A 158 12.58 5.67 -2.70
CA TRP A 158 12.92 6.92 -2.04
C TRP A 158 12.74 6.81 -0.52
N TYR A 159 11.57 6.34 -0.07
CA TYR A 159 11.27 6.19 1.35
C TYR A 159 12.27 5.27 2.05
N VAL A 160 12.57 4.09 1.49
CA VAL A 160 13.55 3.14 2.07
C VAL A 160 14.97 3.73 2.09
N ALA A 161 15.34 4.54 1.09
CA ALA A 161 16.67 5.14 1.02
C ALA A 161 16.91 6.17 2.12
N ILE A 162 15.88 6.98 2.43
CA ILE A 162 15.99 8.10 3.38
C ILE A 162 15.55 7.74 4.80
N ALA A 163 14.55 6.86 4.96
CA ALA A 163 13.99 6.53 6.26
C ALA A 163 14.93 5.57 6.99
N ARG A 164 15.24 5.87 8.26
CA ARG A 164 16.14 5.07 9.10
C ARG A 164 15.54 4.90 10.49
N GLY A 165 15.81 3.75 11.12
CA GLY A 165 15.44 3.50 12.52
C GLY A 165 13.95 3.23 12.79
N PHE A 166 13.09 3.24 11.78
CA PHE A 166 11.67 2.94 11.97
C PHE A 166 11.41 1.43 12.19
N PRO A 167 10.31 1.06 12.87
CA PRO A 167 9.85 -0.32 12.94
C PRO A 167 9.53 -0.91 11.55
N PHE A 168 9.64 -2.23 11.41
CA PHE A 168 9.38 -2.93 10.14
C PHE A 168 7.97 -2.66 9.58
N SER A 169 6.96 -2.59 10.45
CA SER A 169 5.57 -2.29 10.08
C SER A 169 5.40 -0.93 9.40
N VAL A 170 6.23 0.07 9.76
CA VAL A 170 6.23 1.39 9.10
C VAL A 170 6.79 1.28 7.68
N TYR A 171 7.86 0.51 7.46
CA TYR A 171 8.37 0.26 6.11
C TYR A 171 7.35 -0.50 5.25
N LEU A 172 6.63 -1.47 5.81
CA LEU A 172 5.53 -2.14 5.09
C LEU A 172 4.44 -1.14 4.68
N ALA A 173 4.03 -0.27 5.59
CA ALA A 173 2.98 0.72 5.35
C ALA A 173 3.39 1.81 4.33
N LEU A 174 4.59 2.36 4.46
CA LEU A 174 5.01 3.56 3.72
C LEU A 174 5.90 3.28 2.50
N ALA A 175 6.48 2.08 2.38
CA ALA A 175 7.19 1.64 1.17
C ALA A 175 6.58 0.38 0.56
N GLY A 176 6.20 -0.62 1.37
CA GLY A 176 5.59 -1.86 0.88
C GLY A 176 4.29 -1.62 0.11
N LEU A 177 3.36 -0.86 0.69
CA LEU A 177 2.09 -0.54 0.04
C LEU A 177 2.28 0.24 -1.28
N PRO A 178 3.07 1.34 -1.32
CA PRO A 178 3.43 1.98 -2.59
C PRO A 178 4.10 1.04 -3.60
N PHE A 179 5.02 0.17 -3.18
CA PHE A 179 5.65 -0.78 -4.09
C PHE A 179 4.60 -1.69 -4.76
N VAL A 180 3.67 -2.25 -3.99
CA VAL A 180 2.61 -3.12 -4.50
C VAL A 180 1.61 -2.34 -5.36
N LEU A 181 1.29 -1.09 -5.01
CA LEU A 181 0.53 -0.19 -5.89
C LEU A 181 1.24 0.00 -7.24
N GLY A 182 2.55 0.18 -7.22
CA GLY A 182 3.37 0.28 -8.42
C GLY A 182 3.31 -0.97 -9.30
N LEU A 183 3.29 -2.16 -8.69
CA LEU A 183 3.05 -3.43 -9.39
C LEU A 183 1.64 -3.51 -9.97
N LEU A 184 0.62 -3.11 -9.22
CA LEU A 184 -0.77 -3.09 -9.70
C LEU A 184 -0.94 -2.14 -10.89
N PHE A 185 -0.33 -0.96 -10.86
CA PHE A 185 -0.31 -0.04 -12.01
C PHE A 185 0.46 -0.62 -13.20
N LEU A 186 1.54 -1.35 -12.96
CA LEU A 186 2.29 -2.06 -14.01
C LEU A 186 1.44 -3.16 -14.68
N LEU A 187 0.76 -3.98 -13.88
CA LEU A 187 -0.16 -5.01 -14.37
C LEU A 187 -1.32 -4.39 -15.15
N ASN A 188 -1.88 -3.29 -14.65
CA ASN A 188 -2.93 -2.56 -15.35
C ASN A 188 -2.47 -2.04 -16.72
N TRP A 189 -1.25 -1.51 -16.80
CA TRP A 189 -0.65 -1.12 -18.07
C TRP A 189 -0.42 -2.33 -19.00
N ARG A 190 0.13 -3.42 -18.46
CA ARG A 190 0.45 -4.65 -19.21
C ARG A 190 -0.79 -5.29 -19.85
N TYR A 191 -1.92 -5.27 -19.15
CA TYR A 191 -3.19 -5.85 -19.58
C TYR A 191 -4.20 -4.80 -20.09
N ARG A 192 -3.76 -3.57 -20.35
CA ARG A 192 -4.62 -2.45 -20.73
C ARG A 192 -5.57 -2.77 -21.89
N ALA A 193 -5.13 -3.55 -22.87
CA ALA A 193 -5.96 -3.94 -24.02
C ALA A 193 -7.16 -4.81 -23.60
N GLU A 194 -6.93 -5.82 -22.77
CA GLU A 194 -7.98 -6.71 -22.23
C GLU A 194 -8.93 -5.97 -21.28
N LEU A 195 -8.40 -5.03 -20.49
CA LEU A 195 -9.19 -4.24 -19.56
C LEU A 195 -10.16 -3.28 -20.28
N ARG A 196 -9.84 -2.85 -21.50
CA ARG A 196 -10.64 -1.91 -22.30
C ARG A 196 -11.58 -2.58 -23.29
N SER A 197 -11.32 -3.83 -23.69
CA SER A 197 -12.18 -4.56 -24.62
C SER A 197 -13.43 -5.16 -23.95
N GLY A 198 -13.45 -5.25 -22.62
CA GLY A 198 -14.54 -5.86 -21.83
C GLY A 198 -15.29 -4.92 -20.89
N SER A 199 -15.06 -3.59 -20.98
CA SER A 199 -15.74 -2.56 -20.19
C SER A 199 -17.08 -2.19 -20.80
#